data_AF-A0A356CL10-F1
#
_entry.id   AF-A0A356CL10-F1
#
_cell.length_a   1.000
_cell.length_b   1.000
_cell.length_c   1.000
_cell.angle_alpha   90.00
_cell.angle_beta   90.00
_cell.angle_gamma   90.00
#
_symmetry.space_group_name_H-M   'P 1'
#
loop_
_entity.id
_entity.type
_entity.pdbx_description
1 polymer ?
#
loop_
_entity_poly.entity_id
_entity_poly.type
_entity_poly.pdbx_seq_one_letter_code
_entity_poly.pdbx_strand_id
1 'polypeptide(L)'
;MKSLFTTGAEREADRGRRNPISFILVCFCALILVACGGGDYNSDINAAEGQPTLTSVSLAAGDESAYTSIATVGVGDMVTVTIEASEAILAPTVTIAGSAATTVSGLGARWTASRAMTVDDAPGAVSVDVAFSDVEGIQGALVSGATDSSALTFEIDMQVGYVIDGPFQNAQVFGDYNRNGVLDSGEPSAITGADGAYSMVEDASTPEDYTVVVTMMDNTTDSVSGESYANTGVVLKAASGGAVVTPLTTVLEAVKVANPNYTADELASVMGLPAGVDVNNYNPFAAGADPAVAHAVETVFQQVMTAQLVVAEAVQGLGAIAGVTLSAEDANVAALSALASLVVTATEVNLSESSQVADLQVQVKAGLTDAGIEVSDAVADLVLTQAAGTVTKIAAAFDALDVSDFGTTAVSSVSLLKHDARDELEAMS
;
A
#
# COMPACT_ATOMS: atom_id res chain seq x y z
N MET A 1 -49.86 21.43 -5.27
CA MET A 1 -48.89 22.53 -5.47
C MET A 1 -48.33 22.41 -6.88
N LYS A 2 -48.65 23.38 -7.76
CA LYS A 2 -48.00 23.61 -9.07
C LYS A 2 -46.52 23.97 -8.80
N SER A 3 -45.51 23.58 -9.57
CA SER A 3 -45.29 23.99 -10.96
C SER A 3 -44.14 23.19 -11.60
N LEU A 4 -44.38 22.67 -12.80
CA LEU A 4 -43.37 22.33 -13.82
C LEU A 4 -43.22 23.52 -14.81
N PHE A 5 -42.29 23.39 -15.76
CA PHE A 5 -41.90 24.25 -16.91
C PHE A 5 -40.65 25.12 -16.66
N THR A 6 -39.61 25.24 -17.50
CA THR A 6 -39.08 24.62 -18.75
C THR A 6 -38.46 25.75 -19.58
N THR A 7 -37.22 25.52 -20.04
CA THR A 7 -36.49 26.11 -21.21
C THR A 7 -36.21 27.61 -21.34
N GLY A 8 -35.02 27.89 -21.86
CA GLY A 8 -34.85 28.88 -22.94
C GLY A 8 -33.55 29.66 -22.89
N ALA A 9 -32.63 29.32 -23.78
CA ALA A 9 -31.33 29.97 -23.99
C ALA A 9 -31.43 31.38 -24.59
N GLU A 10 -30.38 32.21 -24.39
CA GLU A 10 -29.57 32.82 -25.47
C GLU A 10 -28.50 33.81 -24.92
N ARG A 11 -27.24 33.57 -25.34
CA ARG A 11 -26.17 34.50 -25.82
C ARG A 11 -26.06 35.91 -25.21
N GLU A 12 -24.89 36.43 -24.83
CA GLU A 12 -23.75 36.72 -25.71
C GLU A 12 -22.48 37.15 -24.90
N ALA A 13 -21.31 36.79 -25.45
CA ALA A 13 -19.94 37.32 -25.33
C ALA A 13 -19.55 38.34 -24.24
N ASP A 14 -18.41 38.12 -23.56
CA ASP A 14 -17.16 38.85 -23.84
C ASP A 14 -15.95 38.29 -23.05
N ARG A 15 -14.75 38.38 -23.66
CA ARG A 15 -13.37 38.43 -23.13
C ARG A 15 -13.10 37.92 -21.70
N GLY A 16 -12.09 37.09 -21.43
CA GLY A 16 -10.81 36.96 -22.09
C GLY A 16 -9.85 36.10 -21.25
N ARG A 17 -9.02 35.36 -21.97
CA ARG A 17 -7.90 34.52 -21.53
C ARG A 17 -6.81 35.38 -20.87
N ARG A 18 -6.27 34.94 -19.72
CA ARG A 18 -4.83 35.01 -19.31
C ARG A 18 -4.63 34.63 -17.83
N ASN A 19 -3.99 33.49 -17.59
CA ASN A 19 -2.93 33.35 -16.58
C ASN A 19 -1.58 33.60 -17.27
N PRO A 20 -0.41 33.65 -16.60
CA PRO A 20 -0.11 33.83 -15.17
C PRO A 20 0.92 34.96 -14.92
N ILE A 21 0.93 35.62 -13.76
CA ILE A 21 2.10 36.40 -13.32
C ILE A 21 2.41 36.11 -11.86
N SER A 22 3.58 35.51 -11.69
CA SER A 22 4.40 35.36 -10.49
C SER A 22 4.35 36.60 -9.60
N PHE A 23 3.96 36.44 -8.34
CA PHE A 23 4.13 37.47 -7.31
C PHE A 23 5.23 37.04 -6.35
N ILE A 24 6.43 37.56 -6.62
CA ILE A 24 7.51 37.70 -5.66
C ILE A 24 7.02 38.65 -4.56
N LEU A 25 6.84 38.12 -3.35
CA LEU A 25 6.53 38.91 -2.16
C LEU A 25 7.85 39.45 -1.58
N VAL A 26 8.28 40.63 -2.06
CA VAL A 26 9.30 41.43 -1.38
C VAL A 26 8.66 42.01 -0.12
N CYS A 27 9.04 41.47 1.03
CA CYS A 27 8.66 42.01 2.33
C CYS A 27 9.42 43.33 2.55
N PHE A 28 8.70 44.45 2.45
CA PHE A 28 9.23 45.79 2.66
C PHE A 28 9.34 46.04 4.17
N CYS A 29 10.55 46.01 4.71
CA CYS A 29 10.81 46.35 6.10
C CYS A 29 10.67 47.87 6.28
N ALA A 30 9.57 48.32 6.89
CA ALA A 30 9.39 49.72 7.27
C ALA A 30 10.16 50.00 8.57
N LEU A 31 11.27 50.73 8.45
CA LEU A 31 12.02 51.26 9.58
C LEU A 31 11.21 52.42 10.20
N ILE A 32 10.57 52.18 11.34
CA ILE A 32 9.93 53.23 12.14
C ILE A 32 10.94 53.71 13.19
N LEU A 33 11.54 54.88 12.97
CA LEU A 33 12.17 55.65 14.06
C LEU A 33 11.04 56.30 14.90
N VAL A 34 10.83 55.81 16.11
CA VAL A 34 10.06 56.53 17.14
C VAL A 34 11.04 57.18 18.12
N ALA A 35 10.96 58.51 18.16
CA ALA A 35 11.59 59.33 19.17
C ALA A 35 10.81 59.25 20.49
N CYS A 36 11.56 59.04 21.58
CA CYS A 36 11.34 59.55 22.94
C CYS A 36 9.88 59.72 23.40
N GLY A 37 9.37 58.72 24.14
CA GLY A 37 8.17 58.85 24.97
C GLY A 37 8.08 57.64 25.91
N GLY A 38 8.32 57.85 27.20
CA GLY A 38 8.26 56.81 28.22
C GLY A 38 6.88 56.17 28.31
N GLY A 39 6.83 54.86 28.10
CA GLY A 39 5.67 54.00 28.28
C GLY A 39 6.17 52.57 28.39
N ASP A 40 5.66 51.83 29.37
CA ASP A 40 6.09 50.51 29.79
C ASP A 40 6.52 49.61 28.63
N TYR A 41 7.84 49.38 28.53
CA TYR A 41 8.39 48.41 27.60
C TYR A 41 7.77 47.07 27.90
N ASN A 42 7.14 46.45 26.89
CA ASN A 42 6.92 45.02 26.92
C ASN A 42 8.29 44.38 27.20
N SER A 43 8.47 43.76 28.36
CA SER A 43 9.77 43.35 28.89
C SER A 43 10.46 42.24 28.08
N ASP A 44 9.83 41.77 27.02
CA ASP A 44 10.20 40.57 26.27
C ASP A 44 11.18 40.84 25.11
N ILE A 45 11.62 42.10 24.90
CA ILE A 45 12.51 42.50 23.80
C ILE A 45 13.79 43.23 24.24
N ASN A 46 14.20 43.09 25.50
CA ASN A 46 15.41 43.75 25.99
C ASN A 46 16.66 42.91 25.66
N ALA A 47 17.62 43.53 24.97
CA ALA A 47 18.98 43.00 24.85
C ALA A 47 19.71 43.16 26.19
N ALA A 48 20.47 42.15 26.59
CA ALA A 48 21.38 42.19 27.72
C ALA A 48 22.80 42.54 27.25
N GLU A 49 23.60 43.12 28.14
CA GLU A 49 25.01 43.42 27.83
C GLU A 49 25.83 42.11 27.84
N GLY A 50 26.19 41.59 26.66
CA GLY A 50 27.01 40.38 26.54
C GLY A 50 26.80 39.61 25.24
N GLN A 51 27.39 38.41 25.13
CA GLN A 51 26.98 37.46 24.10
C GLN A 51 25.73 36.71 24.57
N PRO A 52 24.70 36.53 23.73
CA PRO A 52 23.52 35.77 24.12
C PRO A 52 23.87 34.30 24.31
N THR A 53 23.11 33.60 25.17
CA THR A 53 23.25 32.16 25.43
C THR A 53 21.90 31.46 25.35
N LEU A 54 21.88 30.15 25.11
CA LEU A 54 20.66 29.33 25.23
C LEU A 54 20.63 28.70 26.62
N THR A 55 19.60 29.01 27.40
CA THR A 55 19.37 28.40 28.71
C THR A 55 18.71 27.03 28.59
N SER A 56 17.96 26.79 27.52
CA SER A 56 17.44 25.47 27.19
C SER A 56 17.34 25.23 25.68
N VAL A 57 17.65 24.00 25.27
CA VAL A 57 17.32 23.42 23.97
C VAL A 57 16.76 22.02 24.24
N SER A 58 15.52 21.78 23.86
CA SER A 58 14.85 20.48 24.03
C SER A 58 14.31 19.95 22.72
N LEU A 59 14.31 18.64 22.54
CA LEU A 59 13.71 17.93 21.42
C LEU A 59 12.46 17.20 21.89
N ALA A 60 11.43 17.23 21.04
CA ALA A 60 10.22 16.44 21.22
C ALA A 60 9.73 15.91 19.87
N ALA A 61 9.09 14.75 19.90
CA ALA A 61 8.32 14.24 18.78
C ALA A 61 6.91 14.86 18.79
N GLY A 62 6.38 15.12 17.61
CA GLY A 62 5.12 15.84 17.41
C GLY A 62 5.33 17.34 17.15
N ASP A 63 4.21 18.02 16.87
CA ASP A 63 4.18 19.47 16.73
C ASP A 63 3.96 20.18 18.07
N GLU A 64 4.02 21.51 18.07
CA GLU A 64 3.83 22.33 19.28
C GLU A 64 2.44 22.17 19.92
N SER A 65 1.44 21.66 19.17
CA SER A 65 0.07 21.44 19.66
C SER A 65 -0.11 20.06 20.29
N ALA A 66 0.73 19.09 19.96
CA ALA A 66 0.59 17.69 20.39
C ALA A 66 1.93 16.95 20.46
N TYR A 67 2.74 17.24 21.49
CA TYR A 67 3.93 16.45 21.78
C TYR A 67 3.57 15.02 22.22
N THR A 68 4.37 14.06 21.76
CA THR A 68 4.27 12.65 22.15
C THR A 68 5.46 12.26 23.02
N SER A 69 5.31 11.21 23.83
CA SER A 69 6.39 10.68 24.68
C SER A 69 7.19 9.57 24.00
N ILE A 70 7.16 9.48 22.66
CA ILE A 70 7.91 8.49 21.90
C ILE A 70 9.38 8.91 21.83
N ALA A 71 10.29 7.94 21.91
CA ALA A 71 11.74 8.16 21.79
C ALA A 71 12.26 7.86 20.38
N THR A 72 11.44 7.21 19.54
CA THR A 72 11.75 6.87 18.16
C THR A 72 10.73 7.57 17.26
N VAL A 73 11.21 8.21 16.20
CA VAL A 73 10.41 8.85 15.15
C VAL A 73 10.66 8.15 13.82
N GLY A 74 9.61 8.00 13.01
CA GLY A 74 9.63 7.42 11.68
C GLY A 74 9.59 8.46 10.56
N VAL A 75 9.47 8.02 9.32
CA VAL A 75 9.31 8.93 8.16
C VAL A 75 7.98 9.67 8.29
N GLY A 76 7.96 10.97 7.99
CA GLY A 76 6.76 11.80 8.13
C GLY A 76 6.51 12.35 9.54
N ASP A 77 7.10 11.75 10.58
CA ASP A 77 6.97 12.26 11.96
C ASP A 77 7.61 13.63 12.11
N MET A 78 6.93 14.50 12.86
CA MET A 78 7.46 15.82 13.16
C MET A 78 8.43 15.77 14.36
N VAL A 79 9.60 16.37 14.19
CA VAL A 79 10.52 16.69 15.28
C VAL A 79 10.46 18.18 15.54
N THR A 80 10.27 18.55 16.81
CA THR A 80 10.23 19.94 17.27
C THR A 80 11.34 20.21 18.27
N VAL A 81 12.06 21.32 18.06
CA VAL A 81 13.07 21.86 18.96
C VAL A 81 12.49 23.08 19.66
N THR A 82 12.48 23.08 20.99
CA THR A 82 12.10 24.25 21.81
C THR A 82 13.35 24.90 22.38
N ILE A 83 13.43 26.22 22.28
CA ILE A 83 14.59 27.03 22.64
C ILE A 83 14.16 28.12 23.62
N GLU A 84 14.88 28.23 24.74
CA GLU A 84 14.85 29.40 25.63
C GLU A 84 16.25 30.01 25.68
N ALA A 85 16.34 31.29 25.32
CA ALA A 85 17.56 32.09 25.36
C ALA A 85 17.64 32.93 26.65
N SER A 86 18.84 33.40 26.99
CA SER A 86 19.06 34.31 28.12
C SER A 86 18.46 35.69 27.93
N GLU A 87 18.13 36.05 26.69
CA GLU A 87 17.63 37.37 26.27
C GLU A 87 16.89 37.27 24.93
N ALA A 88 16.38 38.40 24.44
CA ALA A 88 15.73 38.45 23.13
C ALA A 88 16.73 38.24 21.98
N ILE A 89 16.45 37.25 21.13
CA ILE A 89 17.28 36.92 19.96
C ILE A 89 16.51 37.15 18.66
N LEU A 90 17.25 37.30 17.55
CA LEU A 90 16.66 37.18 16.22
C LEU A 90 16.26 35.72 15.96
N ALA A 91 15.42 35.49 14.94
CA ALA A 91 15.02 34.15 14.54
C ALA A 91 16.24 33.25 14.37
N PRO A 92 16.38 32.17 15.16
CA PRO A 92 17.54 31.30 15.09
C PRO A 92 17.53 30.51 13.78
N THR A 93 18.72 30.10 13.34
CA THR A 93 18.86 29.08 12.31
C THR A 93 19.02 27.73 13.01
N VAL A 94 18.05 26.84 12.80
CA VAL A 94 18.04 25.51 13.41
C VAL A 94 18.18 24.46 12.33
N THR A 95 19.09 23.50 12.54
CA THR A 95 19.17 22.28 11.73
C THR A 95 18.85 21.07 12.60
N ILE A 96 18.00 20.19 12.09
CA ILE A 96 17.55 18.95 12.71
C ILE A 96 18.03 17.81 11.79
N ALA A 97 18.64 16.75 12.30
CA ALA A 97 19.20 15.66 11.49
C ALA A 97 20.07 16.14 10.29
N GLY A 98 20.80 17.25 10.45
CA GLY A 98 21.64 17.84 9.41
C GLY A 98 20.93 18.69 8.34
N SER A 99 19.59 18.76 8.37
CA SER A 99 18.77 19.56 7.44
C SER A 99 18.12 20.74 8.14
N ALA A 100 17.96 21.87 7.45
CA ALA A 100 17.32 23.06 8.02
C ALA A 100 15.88 22.76 8.46
N ALA A 101 15.47 23.32 9.61
CA ALA A 101 14.09 23.25 10.06
C ALA A 101 13.16 23.94 9.06
N THR A 102 11.99 23.35 8.80
CA THR A 102 11.00 23.91 7.87
C THR A 102 10.16 25.02 8.49
N THR A 103 9.99 24.98 9.80
CA THR A 103 9.34 26.04 10.57
C THR A 103 10.33 26.57 11.60
N VAL A 104 10.32 27.89 11.78
CA VAL A 104 10.98 28.57 12.90
C VAL A 104 10.04 29.69 13.31
N SER A 105 9.50 29.61 14.52
CA SER A 105 8.50 30.55 15.05
C SER A 105 8.81 30.89 16.50
N GLY A 106 8.46 32.09 16.92
CA GLY A 106 8.80 32.55 18.25
C GLY A 106 8.96 34.05 18.30
N LEU A 107 9.25 34.54 19.49
CA LEU A 107 9.55 35.94 19.75
C LEU A 107 10.38 36.11 21.02
N GLY A 108 11.18 37.17 21.05
CA GLY A 108 12.04 37.47 22.19
C GLY A 108 13.00 36.31 22.46
N ALA A 109 12.95 35.78 23.68
CA ALA A 109 13.83 34.71 24.14
C ALA A 109 13.32 33.29 23.83
N ARG A 110 12.12 33.14 23.24
CA ARG A 110 11.46 31.83 23.11
C ARG A 110 11.17 31.52 21.65
N TRP A 111 11.67 30.38 21.21
CA TRP A 111 11.55 29.92 19.82
C TRP A 111 11.25 28.43 19.75
N THR A 112 10.47 28.06 18.75
CA THR A 112 10.24 26.69 18.32
C THR A 112 10.71 26.55 16.87
N ALA A 113 11.28 25.39 16.55
CA ALA A 113 11.65 25.04 15.19
C ALA A 113 11.28 23.58 14.93
N SER A 114 10.64 23.28 13.81
CA SER A 114 10.22 21.91 13.50
C SER A 114 10.47 21.49 12.06
N ARG A 115 10.60 20.18 11.87
CA ARG A 115 10.64 19.52 10.56
C ARG A 115 10.07 18.11 10.64
N ALA A 116 9.46 17.65 9.54
CA ALA A 116 9.17 16.25 9.33
C ALA A 116 10.45 15.50 8.97
N MET A 117 10.60 14.30 9.51
CA MET A 117 11.64 13.37 9.10
C MET A 117 11.31 12.78 7.73
N THR A 118 12.33 12.44 6.95
CA THR A 118 12.20 12.00 5.56
C THR A 118 13.07 10.78 5.31
N VAL A 119 12.79 10.03 4.24
CA VAL A 119 13.58 8.85 3.85
C VAL A 119 15.05 9.19 3.52
N ASP A 120 15.36 10.45 3.23
CA ASP A 120 16.73 10.91 2.94
C ASP A 120 17.54 11.21 4.22
N ASP A 121 16.90 11.27 5.39
CA ASP A 121 17.59 11.47 6.66
C ASP A 121 18.35 10.20 7.08
N ALA A 122 19.49 10.37 7.74
CA ALA A 122 20.29 9.24 8.20
C ALA A 122 19.64 8.59 9.45
N PRO A 123 19.38 7.27 9.45
CA PRO A 123 18.89 6.57 10.65
C PRO A 123 19.86 6.70 11.84
N GLY A 124 19.31 6.73 13.05
CA GLY A 124 20.05 6.88 14.30
C GLY A 124 19.69 8.15 15.07
N ALA A 125 20.59 8.61 15.94
CA ALA A 125 20.30 9.74 16.82
C ALA A 125 20.02 11.03 16.01
N VAL A 126 18.90 11.69 16.31
CA VAL A 126 18.53 12.96 15.67
C VAL A 126 19.43 14.08 16.20
N SER A 127 20.32 14.60 15.34
CA SER A 127 21.18 15.72 15.68
C SER A 127 20.42 17.05 15.66
N VAL A 128 20.85 18.01 16.48
CA VAL A 128 20.32 19.39 16.47
C VAL A 128 21.47 20.37 16.56
N ASP A 129 21.46 21.38 15.72
CA ASP A 129 22.35 22.55 15.86
C ASP A 129 21.52 23.83 15.82
N VAL A 130 21.83 24.75 16.74
CA VAL A 130 21.15 26.05 16.87
C VAL A 130 22.19 27.17 16.77
N ALA A 131 22.10 27.96 15.69
CA ALA A 131 22.86 29.18 15.51
C ALA A 131 21.96 30.40 15.70
N PHE A 132 22.40 31.38 16.49
CA PHE A 132 21.58 32.53 16.88
C PHE A 132 22.43 33.78 17.13
N SER A 133 21.78 34.93 17.11
CA SER A 133 22.33 36.23 17.49
C SER A 133 21.29 37.03 18.26
N ASP A 134 21.72 37.94 19.11
CA ASP A 134 20.81 38.88 19.76
C ASP A 134 20.16 39.83 18.74
N VAL A 135 19.25 40.68 19.23
CA VAL A 135 18.57 41.70 18.41
C VAL A 135 19.49 42.80 17.87
N GLU A 136 20.72 42.92 18.39
CA GLU A 136 21.74 43.85 17.92
C GLU A 136 22.71 43.22 16.90
N GLY A 137 22.59 41.90 16.68
CA GLY A 137 23.37 41.12 15.73
C GLY A 137 24.66 40.53 16.29
N ILE A 138 24.87 40.54 17.61
CA ILE A 138 26.00 39.87 18.26
C ILE A 138 25.74 38.36 18.27
N GLN A 139 26.66 37.62 17.69
CA GLN A 139 26.53 36.17 17.52
C GLN A 139 26.74 35.42 18.84
N GLY A 140 25.83 34.49 19.14
CA GLY A 140 25.98 33.52 20.22
C GLY A 140 26.84 32.31 19.81
N ALA A 141 27.29 31.53 20.79
CA ALA A 141 27.99 30.27 20.51
C ALA A 141 27.03 29.22 19.93
N LEU A 142 27.47 28.44 18.94
CA LEU A 142 26.69 27.32 18.39
C LEU A 142 26.36 26.32 19.51
N VAL A 143 25.09 25.93 19.61
CA VAL A 143 24.65 24.84 20.50
C VAL A 143 24.37 23.61 19.66
N SER A 144 25.12 22.54 19.91
CA SER A 144 24.98 21.24 19.25
C SER A 144 24.42 20.22 20.24
N GLY A 145 23.19 19.80 20.02
CA GLY A 145 22.44 18.87 20.87
C GLY A 145 21.52 19.52 21.90
N ALA A 146 20.74 18.68 22.58
CA ALA A 146 19.85 19.10 23.66
C ALA A 146 20.62 19.46 24.94
N THR A 147 20.07 20.36 25.74
CA THR A 147 20.63 20.72 27.06
C THR A 147 19.94 20.02 28.22
N ASP A 148 18.80 19.39 27.99
CA ASP A 148 17.92 18.79 29.01
C ASP A 148 17.87 17.25 28.97
N SER A 149 18.80 16.62 28.24
CA SER A 149 18.87 15.17 27.97
C SER A 149 17.73 14.60 27.12
N SER A 150 16.86 15.44 26.54
CA SER A 150 15.95 14.98 25.50
C SER A 150 16.73 14.44 24.30
N ALA A 151 16.27 13.31 23.77
CA ALA A 151 16.90 12.65 22.65
C ALA A 151 15.84 11.88 21.87
N LEU A 152 15.98 11.87 20.55
CA LEU A 152 15.16 11.09 19.63
C LEU A 152 16.08 10.23 18.76
N THR A 153 15.61 9.04 18.42
CA THR A 153 16.19 8.18 17.39
C THR A 153 15.29 8.21 16.17
N PHE A 154 15.86 8.36 14.99
CA PHE A 154 15.15 8.21 13.72
C PHE A 154 15.35 6.80 13.18
N GLU A 155 14.25 6.15 12.83
CA GLU A 155 14.24 4.84 12.18
C GLU A 155 13.41 4.94 10.89
N ILE A 156 13.72 4.07 9.92
CA ILE A 156 12.95 3.94 8.70
C ILE A 156 12.35 2.55 8.73
N ASP A 157 11.04 2.50 8.95
CA ASP A 157 10.28 1.26 8.90
C ASP A 157 9.94 0.93 7.45
N MET A 158 10.01 -0.36 7.13
CA MET A 158 9.76 -0.84 5.77
C MET A 158 8.88 -2.07 5.80
N GLN A 159 7.80 -2.04 5.01
CA GLN A 159 7.10 -3.25 4.61
C GLN A 159 7.85 -3.86 3.43
N VAL A 160 8.46 -5.01 3.67
CA VAL A 160 9.17 -5.81 2.66
C VAL A 160 8.45 -7.14 2.47
N GLY A 161 8.55 -7.71 1.28
CA GLY A 161 7.96 -9.02 1.00
C GLY A 161 8.19 -9.45 -0.44
N TYR A 162 7.51 -10.53 -0.82
CA TYR A 162 7.58 -11.10 -2.17
C TYR A 162 6.18 -11.35 -2.71
N VAL A 163 5.95 -11.12 -4.00
CA VAL A 163 4.70 -11.51 -4.68
C VAL A 163 4.93 -12.82 -5.44
N ILE A 164 4.23 -13.89 -5.06
CA ILE A 164 4.52 -15.26 -5.48
C ILE A 164 3.25 -16.02 -5.94
N ASP A 165 3.24 -16.43 -7.21
CA ASP A 165 2.48 -17.51 -7.87
C ASP A 165 3.42 -18.17 -8.91
N GLY A 166 4.71 -18.21 -8.57
CA GLY A 166 5.77 -17.80 -9.49
C GLY A 166 6.17 -16.34 -9.20
N PRO A 167 7.47 -16.01 -9.10
CA PRO A 167 7.86 -14.64 -8.73
C PRO A 167 7.35 -13.62 -9.76
N PHE A 168 6.39 -12.79 -9.36
CA PHE A 168 5.84 -11.77 -10.25
C PHE A 168 6.79 -10.60 -10.39
N GLN A 169 7.31 -10.39 -11.60
CA GLN A 169 8.13 -9.24 -11.94
C GLN A 169 7.25 -8.12 -12.50
N ASN A 170 7.59 -6.87 -12.17
CA ASN A 170 6.88 -5.67 -12.62
C ASN A 170 5.39 -5.63 -12.21
N ALA A 171 5.02 -6.18 -11.06
CA ALA A 171 3.70 -5.95 -10.47
C ALA A 171 3.75 -4.68 -9.60
N GLN A 172 2.63 -3.95 -9.52
CA GLN A 172 2.52 -2.80 -8.61
C GLN A 172 2.02 -3.29 -7.26
N VAL A 173 2.74 -2.97 -6.19
CA VAL A 173 2.38 -3.26 -4.80
C VAL A 173 2.09 -1.94 -4.09
N PHE A 174 1.07 -1.91 -3.26
CA PHE A 174 0.81 -0.77 -2.38
C PHE A 174 0.19 -1.18 -1.04
N GLY A 175 0.41 -0.36 -0.02
CA GLY A 175 -0.29 -0.46 1.26
C GLY A 175 -1.65 0.24 1.17
N ASP A 176 -2.73 -0.54 1.10
CA ASP A 176 -4.11 -0.04 1.08
C ASP A 176 -4.56 0.33 2.50
N TYR A 177 -4.31 1.58 2.87
CA TYR A 177 -4.49 2.10 4.22
C TYR A 177 -5.96 2.36 4.54
N ASN A 178 -6.78 2.65 3.52
CA ASN A 178 -8.20 2.92 3.70
C ASN A 178 -9.12 1.75 3.31
N ARG A 179 -8.54 0.64 2.82
CA ARG A 179 -9.20 -0.61 2.45
C ARG A 179 -10.18 -0.46 1.27
N ASN A 180 -9.91 0.45 0.35
CA ASN A 180 -10.73 0.64 -0.85
C ASN A 180 -10.23 -0.17 -2.05
N GLY A 181 -9.06 -0.81 -1.95
CA GLY A 181 -8.43 -1.60 -3.01
C GLY A 181 -7.80 -0.78 -4.13
N VAL A 182 -7.64 0.54 -3.98
CA VAL A 182 -7.15 1.47 -4.99
C VAL A 182 -5.99 2.29 -4.44
N LEU A 183 -4.89 2.37 -5.20
CA LEU A 183 -3.74 3.19 -4.82
C LEU A 183 -4.11 4.68 -4.76
N ASP A 184 -4.16 5.22 -3.55
CA ASP A 184 -4.48 6.61 -3.26
C ASP A 184 -3.24 7.48 -2.97
N SER A 185 -3.44 8.80 -2.97
CA SER A 185 -2.41 9.73 -2.53
C SER A 185 -2.13 9.54 -1.04
N GLY A 186 -0.87 9.23 -0.70
CA GLY A 186 -0.43 9.00 0.68
C GLY A 186 -0.21 7.52 1.01
N GLU A 187 -0.59 6.62 0.11
CA GLU A 187 -0.29 5.20 0.25
C GLU A 187 1.08 4.88 -0.35
N PRO A 188 1.94 4.15 0.36
CA PRO A 188 3.23 3.78 -0.17
C PRO A 188 3.05 2.71 -1.25
N SER A 189 3.92 2.75 -2.27
CA SER A 189 3.89 1.78 -3.36
C SER A 189 5.29 1.42 -3.85
N ALA A 190 5.39 0.25 -4.49
CA ALA A 190 6.60 -0.28 -5.07
C ALA A 190 6.28 -1.10 -6.34
N ILE A 191 7.31 -1.33 -7.15
CA ILE A 191 7.25 -2.27 -8.27
C ILE A 191 8.12 -3.48 -7.95
N THR A 192 7.60 -4.69 -8.17
CA THR A 192 8.33 -5.92 -7.84
C THR A 192 9.53 -6.18 -8.75
N GLY A 193 10.58 -6.77 -8.17
CA GLY A 193 11.77 -7.25 -8.86
C GLY A 193 11.58 -8.60 -9.59
N ALA A 194 12.65 -9.12 -10.19
CA ALA A 194 12.65 -10.41 -10.90
C ALA A 194 12.38 -11.63 -10.01
N ASP A 195 12.64 -11.49 -8.72
CA ASP A 195 12.36 -12.47 -7.68
C ASP A 195 11.05 -12.18 -6.95
N GLY A 196 10.23 -11.26 -7.46
CA GLY A 196 8.98 -10.85 -6.84
C GLY A 196 9.15 -9.93 -5.63
N ALA A 197 10.38 -9.58 -5.25
CA ALA A 197 10.64 -8.76 -4.07
C ALA A 197 10.10 -7.34 -4.23
N TYR A 198 9.56 -6.79 -3.15
CA TYR A 198 9.19 -5.38 -3.04
C TYR A 198 9.60 -4.81 -1.68
N SER A 199 9.64 -3.47 -1.60
CA SER A 199 9.90 -2.74 -0.37
C SER A 199 9.18 -1.39 -0.41
N MET A 200 8.42 -1.11 0.63
CA MET A 200 7.62 0.10 0.80
C MET A 200 8.00 0.75 2.13
N VAL A 201 8.16 2.07 2.14
CA VAL A 201 8.43 2.82 3.38
C VAL A 201 7.12 3.00 4.13
N GLU A 202 7.15 2.73 5.44
CA GLU A 202 6.07 3.09 6.34
C GLU A 202 6.34 4.49 6.90
N ASP A 203 5.31 5.34 6.86
CA ASP A 203 5.37 6.71 7.36
C ASP A 203 4.38 6.93 8.51
N ALA A 204 4.34 8.16 9.04
CA ALA A 204 3.48 8.56 10.14
C ALA A 204 1.97 8.39 9.88
N SER A 205 1.55 8.16 8.62
CA SER A 205 0.16 7.87 8.26
C SER A 205 -0.18 6.39 8.22
N THR A 206 0.82 5.50 8.39
CA THR A 206 0.66 4.05 8.38
C THR A 206 -0.29 3.60 9.51
N PRO A 207 -1.40 2.92 9.18
CA PRO A 207 -2.26 2.27 10.17
C PRO A 207 -1.57 1.08 10.85
N GLU A 208 -2.04 0.68 12.04
CA GLU A 208 -1.55 -0.51 12.74
C GLU A 208 -1.73 -1.79 11.89
N ASP A 209 -2.84 -1.88 11.17
CA ASP A 209 -3.15 -2.98 10.26
C ASP A 209 -3.74 -2.47 8.93
N TYR A 210 -3.19 -2.94 7.83
CA TYR A 210 -3.63 -2.60 6.49
C TYR A 210 -3.52 -3.81 5.57
N THR A 211 -4.07 -3.69 4.36
CA THR A 211 -3.94 -4.74 3.34
C THR A 211 -2.84 -4.35 2.36
N VAL A 212 -1.91 -5.26 2.10
CA VAL A 212 -1.00 -5.12 0.96
C VAL A 212 -1.74 -5.60 -0.27
N VAL A 213 -1.89 -4.73 -1.27
CA VAL A 213 -2.58 -5.02 -2.53
C VAL A 213 -1.56 -5.03 -3.67
N VAL A 214 -1.71 -6.00 -4.57
CA VAL A 214 -0.88 -6.15 -5.75
C VAL A 214 -1.74 -6.15 -7.00
N THR A 215 -1.44 -5.25 -7.93
CA THR A 215 -2.13 -5.14 -9.21
C THR A 215 -1.17 -5.49 -10.36
N MET A 216 -1.69 -6.24 -11.34
CA MET A 216 -0.92 -6.63 -12.53
C MET A 216 -0.89 -5.48 -13.54
N MET A 217 0.31 -5.04 -13.90
CA MET A 217 0.57 -4.06 -14.96
C MET A 217 0.72 -4.73 -16.33
N ASP A 218 0.75 -3.92 -17.40
CA ASP A 218 0.90 -4.39 -18.79
C ASP A 218 2.17 -5.21 -19.05
N ASN A 219 3.19 -5.05 -18.21
CA ASN A 219 4.47 -5.75 -18.28
C ASN A 219 4.70 -6.72 -17.12
N THR A 220 3.65 -7.02 -16.33
CA THR A 220 3.77 -8.01 -15.27
C THR A 220 3.88 -9.41 -15.84
N THR A 221 4.92 -10.12 -15.42
CA THR A 221 5.19 -11.48 -15.85
C THR A 221 5.56 -12.37 -14.68
N ASP A 222 5.18 -13.64 -14.75
CA ASP A 222 5.80 -14.68 -13.95
C ASP A 222 7.24 -14.92 -14.46
N SER A 223 8.21 -14.76 -13.57
CA SER A 223 9.64 -14.84 -13.93
C SER A 223 10.15 -16.26 -14.17
N VAL A 224 9.40 -17.28 -13.74
CA VAL A 224 9.72 -18.71 -13.91
C VAL A 224 9.06 -19.24 -15.18
N SER A 225 7.77 -18.98 -15.38
CA SER A 225 7.04 -19.49 -16.54
C SER A 225 7.18 -18.61 -17.78
N GLY A 226 7.39 -17.30 -17.60
CA GLY A 226 7.34 -16.29 -18.66
C GLY A 226 5.91 -15.88 -19.04
N GLU A 227 4.90 -16.32 -18.30
CA GLU A 227 3.50 -15.93 -18.52
C GLU A 227 3.31 -14.43 -18.34
N SER A 228 2.47 -13.84 -19.19
CA SER A 228 2.05 -12.45 -19.05
C SER A 228 0.73 -12.38 -18.30
N TYR A 229 0.69 -11.53 -17.28
CA TYR A 229 -0.54 -11.25 -16.52
C TYR A 229 -1.19 -9.92 -16.91
N ALA A 230 -0.72 -9.30 -17.99
CA ALA A 230 -1.31 -8.09 -18.55
C ALA A 230 -2.81 -8.28 -18.83
N ASN A 231 -3.61 -7.28 -18.43
CA ASN A 231 -5.07 -7.25 -18.64
C ASN A 231 -5.84 -8.46 -18.04
N THR A 232 -5.22 -9.26 -17.18
CA THR A 232 -5.92 -10.38 -16.52
C THR A 232 -6.94 -9.91 -15.49
N GLY A 233 -6.80 -8.69 -14.96
CA GLY A 233 -7.62 -8.19 -13.85
C GLY A 233 -7.32 -8.86 -12.50
N VAL A 234 -6.26 -9.68 -12.43
CA VAL A 234 -5.85 -10.32 -11.17
C VAL A 234 -5.37 -9.26 -10.19
N VAL A 235 -5.87 -9.36 -8.96
CA VAL A 235 -5.42 -8.56 -7.82
C VAL A 235 -5.09 -9.54 -6.69
N LEU A 236 -3.87 -9.47 -6.18
CA LEU A 236 -3.48 -10.28 -5.02
C LEU A 236 -3.49 -9.42 -3.75
N LYS A 237 -3.79 -10.05 -2.61
CA LYS A 237 -3.92 -9.39 -1.32
C LYS A 237 -3.24 -10.18 -0.21
N ALA A 238 -2.69 -9.49 0.77
CA ALA A 238 -2.23 -10.06 2.04
C ALA A 238 -2.40 -9.05 3.16
N ALA A 239 -2.44 -9.50 4.41
CA ALA A 239 -2.35 -8.61 5.56
C ALA A 239 -0.94 -7.99 5.67
N SER A 240 -0.84 -6.76 6.20
CA SER A 240 0.44 -6.16 6.57
C SER A 240 1.21 -7.01 7.58
N GLY A 241 2.54 -6.93 7.55
CA GLY A 241 3.44 -7.74 8.38
C GLY A 241 3.70 -9.17 7.88
N GLY A 242 3.00 -9.65 6.84
CA GLY A 242 3.33 -10.89 6.14
C GLY A 242 4.58 -10.76 5.25
N ALA A 243 5.27 -11.88 4.99
CA ALA A 243 6.45 -11.90 4.13
C ALA A 243 6.14 -12.17 2.64
N VAL A 244 4.92 -12.63 2.32
CA VAL A 244 4.51 -12.93 0.96
C VAL A 244 3.10 -12.44 0.64
N VAL A 245 2.87 -12.11 -0.63
CA VAL A 245 1.56 -11.93 -1.24
C VAL A 245 1.37 -13.02 -2.30
N THR A 246 0.38 -13.89 -2.13
CA THR A 246 0.20 -15.12 -2.92
C THR A 246 -1.28 -15.33 -3.27
N PRO A 247 -1.61 -16.27 -4.18
CA PRO A 247 -2.99 -16.70 -4.38
C PRO A 247 -3.67 -17.13 -3.07
N LEU A 248 -2.96 -17.78 -2.15
CA LEU A 248 -3.54 -18.22 -0.87
C LEU A 248 -3.71 -17.09 0.15
N THR A 249 -2.80 -16.13 0.25
CA THR A 249 -3.05 -14.95 1.11
C THR A 249 -4.25 -14.17 0.57
N THR A 250 -4.43 -14.15 -0.75
CA THR A 250 -5.57 -13.48 -1.40
C THR A 250 -6.88 -14.17 -1.06
N VAL A 251 -6.92 -15.51 -1.14
CA VAL A 251 -8.06 -16.31 -0.67
C VAL A 251 -8.30 -16.11 0.82
N LEU A 252 -7.26 -16.06 1.65
CA LEU A 252 -7.37 -15.82 3.09
C LEU A 252 -8.05 -14.48 3.38
N GLU A 253 -7.61 -13.40 2.74
CA GLU A 253 -8.22 -12.08 2.91
C GLU A 253 -9.68 -12.07 2.40
N ALA A 254 -9.98 -12.76 1.30
CA ALA A 254 -11.36 -12.90 0.82
C ALA A 254 -12.26 -13.69 1.78
N VAL A 255 -11.76 -14.78 2.37
CA VAL A 255 -12.49 -15.55 3.38
C VAL A 255 -12.76 -14.72 4.63
N LYS A 256 -11.78 -13.92 5.07
CA LYS A 256 -11.92 -13.05 6.24
C LYS A 256 -13.00 -11.98 6.11
N VAL A 257 -13.38 -11.59 4.88
CA VAL A 257 -14.53 -10.70 4.66
C VAL A 257 -15.83 -11.32 5.23
N ALA A 258 -16.04 -12.62 5.01
CA ALA A 258 -17.21 -13.35 5.51
C ALA A 258 -17.01 -13.93 6.92
N ASN A 259 -15.77 -14.30 7.26
CA ASN A 259 -15.41 -14.88 8.54
C ASN A 259 -14.12 -14.24 9.11
N PRO A 260 -14.22 -13.10 9.82
CA PRO A 260 -13.04 -12.34 10.27
C PRO A 260 -12.09 -13.10 11.20
N ASN A 261 -12.55 -14.21 11.81
CA ASN A 261 -11.73 -15.04 12.70
C ASN A 261 -11.06 -16.21 11.99
N TYR A 262 -11.27 -16.37 10.67
CA TYR A 262 -10.65 -17.45 9.90
C TYR A 262 -9.13 -17.27 9.86
N THR A 263 -8.41 -18.36 10.07
CA THR A 263 -6.97 -18.36 10.28
C THR A 263 -6.20 -18.90 9.09
N ALA A 264 -4.92 -18.52 8.99
CA ALA A 264 -4.00 -19.09 8.01
C ALA A 264 -3.83 -20.61 8.18
N ASP A 265 -3.85 -21.12 9.41
CA ASP A 265 -3.75 -22.55 9.71
C ASP A 265 -4.97 -23.34 9.22
N GLU A 266 -6.18 -22.78 9.40
CA GLU A 266 -7.40 -23.36 8.85
C GLU A 266 -7.34 -23.40 7.32
N LEU A 267 -6.89 -22.32 6.67
CA LEU A 267 -6.72 -22.31 5.22
C LEU A 267 -5.70 -23.36 4.77
N ALA A 268 -4.54 -23.42 5.42
CA ALA A 268 -3.49 -24.40 5.09
C ALA A 268 -4.02 -25.83 5.18
N SER A 269 -4.81 -26.13 6.20
CA SER A 269 -5.42 -27.45 6.37
C SER A 269 -6.47 -27.75 5.29
N VAL A 270 -7.35 -26.79 4.98
CA VAL A 270 -8.40 -26.98 3.96
C VAL A 270 -7.80 -27.14 2.57
N MET A 271 -6.75 -26.40 2.25
CA MET A 271 -6.04 -26.48 0.96
C MET A 271 -5.05 -27.65 0.87
N GLY A 272 -4.97 -28.50 1.90
CA GLY A 272 -4.11 -29.70 1.88
C GLY A 272 -2.61 -29.41 1.93
N LEU A 273 -2.19 -28.25 2.45
CA LEU A 273 -0.77 -27.90 2.53
C LEU A 273 0.00 -28.80 3.52
N PRO A 274 1.30 -29.05 3.29
CA PRO A 274 2.14 -29.74 4.24
C PRO A 274 2.11 -29.09 5.65
N ALA A 275 2.17 -29.92 6.68
CA ALA A 275 2.13 -29.44 8.07
C ALA A 275 3.28 -28.46 8.37
N GLY A 276 2.96 -27.32 8.97
CA GLY A 276 3.92 -26.27 9.34
C GLY A 276 4.19 -25.23 8.25
N VAL A 277 3.52 -25.31 7.09
CA VAL A 277 3.49 -24.22 6.11
C VAL A 277 2.66 -23.06 6.66
N ASP A 278 3.28 -21.88 6.77
CA ASP A 278 2.61 -20.64 7.14
C ASP A 278 2.19 -19.88 5.87
N VAL A 279 0.88 -19.77 5.63
CA VAL A 279 0.33 -19.10 4.44
C VAL A 279 0.81 -17.66 4.29
N ASN A 280 1.04 -16.93 5.39
CA ASN A 280 1.43 -15.52 5.32
C ASN A 280 2.93 -15.32 5.04
N ASN A 281 3.74 -16.36 5.20
CA ASN A 281 5.20 -16.22 5.25
C ASN A 281 5.98 -17.22 4.38
N TYR A 282 5.35 -18.31 3.91
CA TYR A 282 6.06 -19.33 3.15
C TYR A 282 6.28 -18.90 1.70
N ASN A 283 7.54 -18.72 1.32
CA ASN A 283 7.96 -18.48 -0.06
C ASN A 283 8.59 -19.75 -0.66
N PRO A 284 7.93 -20.45 -1.61
CA PRO A 284 8.47 -21.66 -2.24
C PRO A 284 9.77 -21.42 -3.05
N PHE A 285 10.08 -20.17 -3.41
CA PHE A 285 11.29 -19.78 -4.14
C PHE A 285 12.40 -19.22 -3.25
N ALA A 286 12.19 -19.19 -1.92
CA ALA A 286 13.21 -18.71 -1.00
C ALA A 286 14.47 -19.60 -0.99
N ALA A 287 15.62 -18.98 -0.77
CA ALA A 287 16.87 -19.70 -0.62
C ALA A 287 16.78 -20.69 0.56
N GLY A 288 16.95 -21.99 0.27
CA GLY A 288 16.89 -23.04 1.29
C GLY A 288 15.48 -23.55 1.62
N ALA A 289 14.46 -23.16 0.86
CA ALA A 289 13.15 -23.80 0.91
C ALA A 289 13.28 -25.31 0.64
N ASP A 290 12.53 -26.13 1.39
CA ASP A 290 12.52 -27.57 1.15
C ASP A 290 11.86 -27.85 -0.21
N PRO A 291 12.53 -28.54 -1.15
CA PRO A 291 11.99 -28.71 -2.51
C PRO A 291 10.63 -29.42 -2.56
N ALA A 292 10.37 -30.37 -1.66
CA ALA A 292 9.12 -31.09 -1.64
C ALA A 292 7.98 -30.21 -1.11
N VAL A 293 8.23 -29.44 -0.06
CA VAL A 293 7.26 -28.48 0.47
C VAL A 293 7.03 -27.34 -0.52
N ALA A 294 8.08 -26.80 -1.13
CA ALA A 294 8.00 -25.75 -2.14
C ALA A 294 7.15 -26.19 -3.35
N HIS A 295 7.40 -27.39 -3.87
CA HIS A 295 6.59 -27.96 -4.95
C HIS A 295 5.13 -28.13 -4.54
N ALA A 296 4.84 -28.69 -3.36
CA ALA A 296 3.46 -28.87 -2.90
C ALA A 296 2.71 -27.53 -2.75
N VAL A 297 3.35 -26.50 -2.19
CA VAL A 297 2.75 -25.17 -2.02
C VAL A 297 2.53 -24.50 -3.37
N GLU A 298 3.51 -24.53 -4.26
CA GLU A 298 3.37 -23.92 -5.59
C GLU A 298 2.31 -24.63 -6.43
N THR A 299 2.19 -25.96 -6.36
CA THR A 299 1.09 -26.69 -7.01
C THR A 299 -0.27 -26.14 -6.59
N VAL A 300 -0.46 -25.86 -5.30
CA VAL A 300 -1.71 -25.25 -4.81
C VAL A 300 -1.87 -23.82 -5.29
N PHE A 301 -0.80 -23.01 -5.32
CA PHE A 301 -0.84 -21.64 -5.87
C PHE A 301 -1.31 -21.64 -7.33
N GLN A 302 -0.69 -22.49 -8.14
CA GLN A 302 -0.98 -22.68 -9.55
C GLN A 302 -2.43 -23.15 -9.79
N GLN A 303 -2.93 -24.07 -8.97
CA GLN A 303 -4.32 -24.54 -9.05
C GLN A 303 -5.33 -23.44 -8.70
N VAL A 304 -5.06 -22.66 -7.65
CA VAL A 304 -5.92 -21.54 -7.25
C VAL A 304 -5.91 -20.46 -8.31
N MET A 305 -4.75 -20.08 -8.86
CA MET A 305 -4.67 -19.10 -9.94
C MET A 305 -5.36 -19.60 -11.22
N THR A 306 -5.22 -20.88 -11.56
CA THR A 306 -5.96 -21.50 -12.68
C THR A 306 -7.46 -21.31 -12.49
N ALA A 307 -7.99 -21.71 -11.33
CA ALA A 307 -9.41 -21.61 -11.05
C ALA A 307 -9.88 -20.17 -11.10
N GLN A 308 -9.12 -19.25 -10.52
CA GLN A 308 -9.39 -17.83 -10.52
C GLN A 308 -9.52 -17.27 -11.95
N LEU A 309 -8.51 -17.47 -12.80
CA LEU A 309 -8.48 -16.95 -14.18
C LEU A 309 -9.58 -17.56 -15.06
N VAL A 310 -9.74 -18.89 -15.00
CA VAL A 310 -10.70 -19.62 -15.84
C VAL A 310 -12.15 -19.29 -15.43
N VAL A 311 -12.41 -19.16 -14.13
CA VAL A 311 -13.74 -18.77 -13.64
C VAL A 311 -14.03 -17.30 -13.94
N ALA A 312 -13.04 -16.40 -13.79
CA ALA A 312 -13.22 -14.99 -14.15
C ALA A 312 -13.64 -14.85 -15.61
N GLU A 313 -12.98 -15.56 -16.53
CA GLU A 313 -13.34 -15.57 -17.95
C GLU A 313 -14.77 -16.07 -18.18
N ALA A 314 -15.15 -17.19 -17.54
CA ALA A 314 -16.50 -17.71 -17.62
C ALA A 314 -17.55 -16.71 -17.09
N VAL A 315 -17.23 -15.97 -16.02
CA VAL A 315 -18.08 -14.92 -15.47
C VAL A 315 -18.21 -13.74 -16.44
N GLN A 316 -17.12 -13.31 -17.08
CA GLN A 316 -17.18 -12.25 -18.10
C GLN A 316 -18.05 -12.66 -19.30
N GLY A 317 -17.85 -13.88 -19.82
CA GLY A 317 -18.65 -14.42 -20.91
C GLY A 317 -20.14 -14.50 -20.55
N LEU A 318 -20.48 -14.95 -19.34
CA LEU A 318 -21.87 -14.98 -18.86
C LEU A 318 -22.45 -13.57 -18.69
N GLY A 319 -21.65 -12.61 -18.20
CA GLY A 319 -22.01 -11.20 -18.17
C GLY A 319 -22.36 -10.69 -19.57
N ALA A 320 -21.49 -10.93 -20.55
CA ALA A 320 -21.70 -10.53 -21.94
C ALA A 320 -22.99 -11.12 -22.52
N ILE A 321 -23.26 -12.41 -22.27
CA ILE A 321 -24.50 -13.08 -22.68
C ILE A 321 -25.74 -12.44 -22.01
N ALA A 322 -25.63 -12.03 -20.74
CA ALA A 322 -26.68 -11.29 -20.03
C ALA A 322 -26.82 -9.83 -20.48
N GLY A 323 -25.94 -9.33 -21.36
CA GLY A 323 -25.89 -7.93 -21.78
C GLY A 323 -25.26 -6.99 -20.74
N VAL A 324 -24.49 -7.55 -19.80
CA VAL A 324 -23.74 -6.82 -18.76
C VAL A 324 -22.25 -6.85 -19.12
N THR A 325 -21.65 -5.69 -19.33
CA THR A 325 -20.19 -5.62 -19.55
C THR A 325 -19.48 -5.61 -18.21
N LEU A 326 -18.75 -6.69 -17.90
CA LEU A 326 -17.91 -6.81 -16.71
C LEU A 326 -16.46 -6.50 -17.04
N SER A 327 -15.80 -5.71 -16.19
CA SER A 327 -14.35 -5.57 -16.27
C SER A 327 -13.66 -6.87 -15.85
N ALA A 328 -12.40 -7.05 -16.28
CA ALA A 328 -11.61 -8.22 -15.85
C ALA A 328 -11.44 -8.25 -14.33
N GLU A 329 -11.33 -7.08 -13.70
CA GLU A 329 -11.23 -6.94 -12.25
C GLU A 329 -12.51 -7.39 -11.54
N ASP A 330 -13.69 -6.93 -11.99
CA ASP A 330 -14.97 -7.32 -11.39
C ASP A 330 -15.20 -8.84 -11.49
N ALA A 331 -14.82 -9.44 -12.63
CA ALA A 331 -14.95 -10.87 -12.83
C ALA A 331 -13.96 -11.68 -11.98
N ASN A 332 -12.74 -11.16 -11.77
CA ASN A 332 -11.80 -11.75 -10.81
C ASN A 332 -12.34 -11.65 -9.39
N VAL A 333 -12.92 -10.52 -8.98
CA VAL A 333 -13.54 -10.39 -7.65
C VAL A 333 -14.65 -11.43 -7.47
N ALA A 334 -15.49 -11.65 -8.49
CA ALA A 334 -16.52 -12.68 -8.45
C ALA A 334 -15.94 -14.10 -8.36
N ALA A 335 -14.91 -14.41 -9.16
CA ALA A 335 -14.22 -15.71 -9.11
C ALA A 335 -13.59 -15.98 -7.73
N LEU A 336 -12.93 -14.97 -7.16
CA LEU A 336 -12.28 -15.08 -5.85
C LEU A 336 -13.30 -15.24 -4.73
N SER A 337 -14.43 -14.54 -4.82
CA SER A 337 -15.55 -14.70 -3.88
C SER A 337 -16.14 -16.12 -3.92
N ALA A 338 -16.25 -16.71 -5.11
CA ALA A 338 -16.70 -18.09 -5.27
C ALA A 338 -15.69 -19.09 -4.68
N LEU A 339 -14.39 -18.89 -4.92
CA LEU A 339 -13.32 -19.70 -4.32
C LEU A 339 -13.29 -19.58 -2.78
N ALA A 340 -13.41 -18.37 -2.24
CA ALA A 340 -13.49 -18.16 -0.80
C ALA A 340 -14.71 -18.87 -0.19
N SER A 341 -15.86 -18.82 -0.88
CA SER A 341 -17.07 -19.52 -0.45
C SER A 341 -16.92 -21.05 -0.48
N LEU A 342 -16.21 -21.60 -1.48
CA LEU A 342 -15.85 -23.01 -1.52
C LEU A 342 -14.98 -23.39 -0.31
N VAL A 343 -13.92 -22.63 -0.04
CA VAL A 343 -13.01 -22.86 1.10
C VAL A 343 -13.75 -22.87 2.43
N VAL A 344 -14.71 -21.95 2.63
CA VAL A 344 -15.47 -21.88 3.90
C VAL A 344 -16.41 -23.08 4.08
N THR A 345 -16.91 -23.65 2.98
CA THR A 345 -17.94 -24.70 3.03
C THR A 345 -17.38 -26.12 2.90
N ALA A 346 -16.19 -26.27 2.31
CA ALA A 346 -15.53 -27.55 2.11
C ALA A 346 -14.72 -27.98 3.33
N THR A 347 -14.59 -29.29 3.53
CA THR A 347 -13.66 -29.86 4.52
C THR A 347 -12.22 -29.92 3.99
N GLU A 348 -12.08 -30.00 2.67
CA GLU A 348 -10.84 -30.05 1.92
C GLU A 348 -11.14 -29.48 0.53
N VAL A 349 -10.20 -28.74 -0.05
CA VAL A 349 -10.29 -28.22 -1.41
C VAL A 349 -9.20 -28.88 -2.25
N ASN A 350 -9.66 -29.61 -3.27
CA ASN A 350 -8.89 -30.23 -4.31
C ASN A 350 -9.52 -29.88 -5.67
N LEU A 351 -8.87 -28.98 -6.40
CA LEU A 351 -9.35 -28.47 -7.67
C LEU A 351 -9.12 -29.46 -8.84
N SER A 352 -8.44 -30.58 -8.59
CA SER A 352 -8.35 -31.71 -9.52
C SER A 352 -9.56 -32.64 -9.43
N GLU A 353 -10.41 -32.47 -8.42
CA GLU A 353 -11.57 -33.33 -8.20
C GLU A 353 -12.86 -32.70 -8.74
N SER A 354 -13.39 -33.32 -9.81
CA SER A 354 -14.55 -32.80 -10.55
C SER A 354 -15.78 -32.53 -9.68
N SER A 355 -15.99 -33.27 -8.58
CA SER A 355 -17.11 -33.01 -7.66
C SER A 355 -16.93 -31.71 -6.88
N GLN A 356 -15.71 -31.38 -6.46
CA GLN A 356 -15.44 -30.16 -5.71
C GLN A 356 -15.41 -28.94 -6.64
N VAL A 357 -14.93 -29.11 -7.88
CA VAL A 357 -15.06 -28.07 -8.90
C VAL A 357 -16.54 -27.86 -9.26
N ALA A 358 -17.40 -28.88 -9.17
CA ALA A 358 -18.84 -28.68 -9.32
C ALA A 358 -19.44 -27.85 -8.17
N ASP A 359 -18.96 -28.01 -6.94
CA ASP A 359 -19.33 -27.14 -5.82
C ASP A 359 -18.88 -25.69 -6.06
N LEU A 360 -17.70 -25.47 -6.67
CA LEU A 360 -17.26 -24.14 -7.10
C LEU A 360 -18.24 -23.52 -8.09
N GLN A 361 -18.73 -24.27 -9.07
CA GLN A 361 -19.73 -23.76 -10.03
C GLN A 361 -21.01 -23.30 -9.32
N VAL A 362 -21.44 -24.00 -8.27
CA VAL A 362 -22.60 -23.60 -7.47
C VAL A 362 -22.35 -22.24 -6.83
N GLN A 363 -21.16 -22.01 -6.27
CA GLN A 363 -20.78 -20.71 -5.70
C GLN A 363 -20.73 -19.61 -6.78
N VAL A 364 -20.20 -19.91 -7.97
CA VAL A 364 -20.18 -18.95 -9.08
C VAL A 364 -21.59 -18.54 -9.49
N LYS A 365 -22.53 -19.49 -9.61
CA LYS A 365 -23.93 -19.18 -9.93
C LYS A 365 -24.61 -18.31 -8.88
N ALA A 366 -24.34 -18.57 -7.61
CA ALA A 366 -24.83 -17.72 -6.52
C ALA A 366 -24.30 -16.29 -6.68
N GLY A 367 -22.99 -16.14 -6.91
CA GLY A 367 -22.35 -14.85 -7.13
C GLY A 367 -22.89 -14.09 -8.36
N LEU A 368 -23.15 -14.78 -9.48
CA LEU A 368 -23.77 -14.18 -10.66
C LEU A 368 -25.16 -13.60 -10.34
N THR A 369 -25.95 -14.34 -9.56
CA THR A 369 -27.28 -13.90 -9.12
C THR A 369 -27.19 -12.64 -8.25
N ASP A 370 -26.25 -12.62 -7.31
CA ASP A 370 -26.02 -11.46 -6.43
C ASP A 370 -25.53 -10.23 -7.20
N ALA A 371 -24.76 -10.44 -8.27
CA ALA A 371 -24.31 -9.40 -9.19
C ALA A 371 -25.40 -8.94 -10.20
N GLY A 372 -26.59 -9.55 -10.17
CA GLY A 372 -27.68 -9.23 -11.09
C GLY A 372 -27.44 -9.68 -12.54
N ILE A 373 -26.56 -10.67 -12.75
CA ILE A 373 -26.26 -11.24 -14.06
C ILE A 373 -27.28 -12.36 -14.32
N GLU A 374 -28.33 -12.03 -15.07
CA GLU A 374 -29.41 -12.95 -15.38
C GLU A 374 -29.15 -13.70 -16.71
N VAL A 375 -28.84 -14.99 -16.60
CA VAL A 375 -28.79 -15.94 -17.71
C VAL A 375 -29.67 -17.14 -17.41
N SER A 376 -30.11 -17.88 -18.44
CA SER A 376 -30.84 -19.13 -18.18
C SER A 376 -29.92 -20.19 -17.56
N ASP A 377 -30.44 -21.01 -16.66
CA ASP A 377 -29.67 -22.10 -16.02
C ASP A 377 -28.91 -22.97 -17.02
N ALA A 378 -29.54 -23.32 -18.15
CA ALA A 378 -28.91 -24.14 -19.19
C ALA A 378 -27.67 -23.48 -19.84
N VAL A 379 -27.67 -22.15 -19.95
CA VAL A 379 -26.53 -21.38 -20.48
C VAL A 379 -25.43 -21.28 -19.42
N ALA A 380 -25.79 -20.94 -18.18
CA ALA A 380 -24.85 -20.93 -17.07
C ALA A 380 -24.17 -22.30 -16.90
N ASP A 381 -24.96 -23.38 -16.91
CA ASP A 381 -24.46 -24.76 -16.81
C ASP A 381 -23.49 -25.09 -17.94
N LEU A 382 -23.78 -24.70 -19.17
CA LEU A 382 -22.93 -25.00 -20.31
C LEU A 382 -21.54 -24.33 -20.16
N VAL A 383 -21.52 -23.03 -19.91
CA VAL A 383 -20.26 -22.25 -19.78
C VAL A 383 -19.48 -22.72 -18.55
N LEU A 384 -20.14 -22.85 -17.41
CA LEU A 384 -19.48 -23.24 -16.16
C LEU A 384 -19.00 -24.70 -16.19
N THR A 385 -19.69 -25.61 -16.90
CA THR A 385 -19.22 -27.00 -17.10
C THR A 385 -17.94 -27.05 -17.90
N GLN A 386 -17.84 -26.23 -18.94
CA GLN A 386 -16.60 -26.14 -19.72
C GLN A 386 -15.46 -25.58 -18.88
N ALA A 387 -15.70 -24.48 -18.17
CA ALA A 387 -14.72 -23.87 -17.26
C ALA A 387 -14.25 -24.85 -16.18
N ALA A 388 -15.18 -25.53 -15.51
CA ALA A 388 -14.84 -26.54 -14.50
C ALA A 388 -14.03 -27.71 -15.07
N GLY A 389 -14.38 -28.19 -16.26
CA GLY A 389 -13.63 -29.23 -16.95
C GLY A 389 -12.20 -28.79 -17.27
N THR A 390 -12.01 -27.52 -17.63
CA THR A 390 -10.70 -26.91 -17.83
C THR A 390 -9.90 -26.85 -16.52
N VAL A 391 -10.48 -26.27 -15.46
CA VAL A 391 -9.85 -26.20 -14.12
C VAL A 391 -9.40 -27.57 -13.66
N THR A 392 -10.30 -28.55 -13.71
CA THR A 392 -10.02 -29.94 -13.28
C THR A 392 -8.85 -30.55 -14.04
N LYS A 393 -8.79 -30.36 -15.37
CA LYS A 393 -7.73 -30.94 -16.21
C LYS A 393 -6.36 -30.30 -15.96
N ILE A 394 -6.32 -28.97 -15.84
CA ILE A 394 -5.08 -28.25 -15.60
C ILE A 394 -4.59 -28.51 -14.18
N ALA A 395 -5.48 -28.51 -13.19
CA ALA A 395 -5.14 -28.87 -11.81
C ALA A 395 -4.55 -30.29 -11.71
N ALA A 396 -5.18 -31.27 -12.38
CA ALA A 396 -4.66 -32.62 -12.46
C ALA A 396 -3.32 -32.72 -13.21
N ALA A 397 -3.05 -31.81 -14.17
CA ALA A 397 -1.76 -31.73 -14.83
C ALA A 397 -0.66 -31.22 -13.88
N PHE A 398 -0.98 -30.28 -12.98
CA PHE A 398 -0.06 -29.84 -11.93
C PHE A 398 0.19 -30.95 -10.90
N ASP A 399 -0.82 -31.72 -10.49
CA ASP A 399 -0.65 -32.87 -9.59
C ASP A 399 0.22 -33.99 -10.16
N ALA A 400 0.31 -34.07 -11.50
CA ALA A 400 1.12 -35.05 -12.19
C ALA A 400 2.61 -34.68 -12.26
N LEU A 401 2.97 -33.43 -11.94
CA LEU A 401 4.36 -32.96 -11.87
C LEU A 401 4.99 -33.44 -10.57
N ASP A 402 6.30 -33.67 -10.60
CA ASP A 402 7.05 -34.01 -9.39
C ASP A 402 8.05 -32.91 -8.99
N VAL A 403 8.72 -33.11 -7.86
CA VAL A 403 9.70 -32.15 -7.32
C VAL A 403 10.84 -31.86 -8.30
N SER A 404 11.19 -32.80 -9.19
CA SER A 404 12.22 -32.62 -10.21
C SER A 404 11.76 -31.81 -11.42
N ASP A 405 10.45 -31.68 -11.62
CA ASP A 405 9.86 -30.78 -12.62
C ASP A 405 9.86 -29.31 -12.14
N PHE A 406 10.01 -29.08 -10.84
CA PHE A 406 9.98 -27.74 -10.25
C PHE A 406 11.06 -26.82 -10.79
N GLY A 407 10.67 -25.62 -11.27
CA GLY A 407 11.57 -24.67 -11.90
C GLY A 407 12.09 -25.10 -13.28
N THR A 408 11.51 -26.14 -13.88
CA THR A 408 11.82 -26.59 -15.24
C THR A 408 10.76 -26.15 -16.24
N THR A 409 11.05 -26.34 -17.53
CA THR A 409 10.09 -26.07 -18.61
C THR A 409 8.81 -26.90 -18.55
N ALA A 410 8.79 -28.02 -17.81
CA ALA A 410 7.60 -28.84 -17.66
C ALA A 410 6.52 -28.07 -16.89
N VAL A 411 6.84 -27.53 -15.71
CA VAL A 411 5.93 -26.66 -14.94
C VAL A 411 5.56 -25.43 -15.75
N SER A 412 6.53 -24.75 -16.38
CA SER A 412 6.25 -23.57 -17.23
C SER A 412 5.26 -23.89 -18.35
N SER A 413 5.32 -25.08 -18.95
CA SER A 413 4.40 -25.49 -20.02
C SER A 413 2.99 -25.76 -19.52
N VAL A 414 2.83 -26.39 -18.36
CA VAL A 414 1.51 -26.58 -17.73
C VAL A 414 0.95 -25.22 -17.30
N SER A 415 1.82 -24.32 -16.84
CA SER A 415 1.46 -22.95 -16.52
C SER A 415 0.82 -22.27 -17.72
N LEU A 416 1.53 -22.19 -18.85
CA LEU A 416 1.03 -21.54 -20.07
C LEU A 416 -0.32 -22.10 -20.57
N LEU A 417 -0.66 -23.37 -20.29
CA LEU A 417 -1.97 -23.93 -20.61
C LEU A 417 -3.13 -23.21 -19.90
N LYS A 418 -2.89 -22.59 -18.73
CA LYS A 418 -3.89 -21.75 -18.03
C LYS A 418 -4.37 -20.61 -18.91
N HIS A 419 -3.44 -19.89 -19.54
CA HIS A 419 -3.77 -18.77 -20.42
C HIS A 419 -4.34 -19.23 -21.76
N ASP A 420 -3.78 -20.29 -22.37
CA ASP A 420 -4.33 -20.87 -23.60
C ASP A 420 -5.80 -21.29 -23.41
N ALA A 421 -6.13 -21.88 -22.26
CA ALA A 421 -7.48 -22.33 -21.97
C ALA A 421 -8.45 -21.19 -21.62
N ARG A 422 -7.95 -20.10 -21.03
CA ARG A 422 -8.71 -18.86 -20.85
C ARG A 422 -9.05 -18.26 -22.22
N ASP A 423 -8.06 -18.11 -23.10
CA ASP A 423 -8.25 -17.53 -24.42
C ASP A 423 -9.19 -18.41 -25.29
N GLU A 424 -9.18 -19.74 -25.10
CA GLU A 424 -10.16 -20.64 -25.73
C GLU A 424 -11.59 -20.40 -25.22
N LEU A 425 -11.76 -20.16 -23.91
CA LEU A 425 -13.07 -19.84 -23.32
C LEU A 425 -13.60 -18.47 -23.78
N GLU A 426 -12.74 -17.46 -23.86
CA GLU A 426 -13.08 -16.14 -24.39
C GLU A 426 -13.65 -16.26 -25.81
N ALA A 427 -12.97 -17.03 -26.67
CA ALA A 427 -13.38 -17.26 -28.05
C ALA A 427 -14.72 -18.03 -28.21
N MET A 428 -15.19 -18.67 -27.14
CA MET A 428 -16.46 -19.41 -27.11
C MET A 428 -17.65 -18.58 -26.60
N SER A 429 -17.38 -17.51 -25.85
CA SER A 429 -18.40 -16.57 -25.35
C SER A 429 -18.80 -15.52 -26.37
#